data_AF-A0A2N5S8E3-F1
#
_entry.id   AF-A0A2N5S8E3-F1
#
_cell.length_a   1.000
_cell.length_b   1.000
_cell.length_c   1.000
_cell.angle_alpha   90.00
_cell.angle_beta   90.00
_cell.angle_gamma   90.00
#
_symmetry.space_group_name_H-M   'P 1'
#
loop_
_entity.id
_entity.type
_entity.pdbx_description
1 polymer ?
#
loop_
_entity_poly.entity_id
_entity_poly.type
_entity_poly.pdbx_seq_one_letter_code
_entity_poly.pdbx_strand_id
1 'polypeptide(L)'
;MSLATSKISLQYVSSRHLVKGAVLCSTVSPWTYRSRIGISKSSTSPFSSSTASAYSDSVAKGPDDLIPSLRADLKNSMKIKDLTQRDVIKSLLGDLQNSEHSKTRQTHEKVVKSAIKKRLEAAQIALESHPPRPELNQQNLQEVEILKKYLTFFSSTSPSSMDEESLLETVKLSIQQLGLSPDATTEERRNSLGKLIKSVKEKVNDSHVDGKDVASAVRKALGLS
;
A
#
# COMPACT_ATOMS: atom_id res chain seq x y z
N MET A 1 -37.27 48.96 35.67
CA MET A 1 -37.31 47.90 34.64
C MET A 1 -35.91 47.34 34.51
N SER A 2 -35.71 46.13 35.05
CA SER A 2 -34.41 45.54 35.36
C SER A 2 -33.91 44.71 34.19
N LEU A 3 -32.69 44.95 33.71
CA LEU A 3 -32.06 44.16 32.64
C LEU A 3 -31.16 43.09 33.27
N ALA A 4 -31.58 41.84 33.13
CA ALA A 4 -30.88 40.66 33.61
C ALA A 4 -29.66 40.35 32.71
N THR A 5 -28.46 40.39 33.30
CA THR A 5 -27.22 39.91 32.67
C THR A 5 -26.99 38.46 33.08
N SER A 6 -27.12 37.53 32.14
CA SER A 6 -26.82 36.11 32.34
C SER A 6 -25.30 35.89 32.36
N LYS A 7 -24.73 35.63 33.54
CA LYS A 7 -23.35 35.13 33.69
C LYS A 7 -23.36 33.61 33.56
N ILE A 8 -22.84 33.09 32.46
CA ILE A 8 -22.59 31.66 32.28
C ILE A 8 -21.19 31.35 32.80
N SER A 9 -21.16 30.63 33.92
CA SER A 9 -19.98 30.12 34.61
C SER A 9 -19.33 29.01 33.79
N LEU A 10 -18.07 29.21 33.36
CA LEU A 10 -17.22 28.12 32.86
C LEU A 10 -16.41 27.58 34.05
N GLN A 11 -16.81 26.39 34.52
CA GLN A 11 -16.09 25.63 35.52
C GLN A 11 -14.79 25.09 34.92
N TYR A 12 -13.67 25.58 35.45
CA TYR A 12 -12.32 25.14 35.15
C TYR A 12 -12.02 23.91 36.01
N VAL A 13 -12.07 22.70 35.46
CA VAL A 13 -11.64 21.49 36.18
C VAL A 13 -10.13 21.31 35.99
N SER A 14 -9.37 21.92 36.90
CA SER A 14 -7.94 21.69 37.07
C SER A 14 -7.74 20.52 38.03
N SER A 15 -7.61 19.28 37.52
CA SER A 15 -7.19 18.14 38.36
C SER A 15 -5.68 18.16 38.56
N ARG A 16 -5.26 18.61 39.75
CA ARG A 16 -3.93 18.37 40.33
C ARG A 16 -4.06 17.24 41.34
N HIS A 17 -3.42 16.10 41.07
CA HIS A 17 -3.08 15.15 42.13
C HIS A 17 -1.57 15.16 42.34
N LEU A 18 -1.19 15.87 43.39
CA LEU A 18 0.09 15.75 44.08
C LEU A 18 0.16 14.37 44.72
N VAL A 19 1.11 13.54 44.28
CA VAL A 19 1.62 12.42 45.09
C VAL A 19 3.06 12.76 45.44
N LYS A 20 3.27 13.09 46.71
CA LYS A 20 4.59 13.23 47.33
C LYS A 20 5.05 11.85 47.80
N GLY A 21 6.34 11.58 47.63
CA GLY A 21 7.11 10.73 48.54
C GLY A 21 7.54 9.38 47.98
N ALA A 22 8.81 9.26 47.59
CA ALA A 22 9.82 8.51 48.35
C ALA A 22 11.04 8.27 47.45
N VAL A 23 12.12 8.99 47.74
CA VAL A 23 13.46 8.64 47.27
C VAL A 23 13.90 7.44 48.08
N LEU A 24 14.03 6.29 47.41
CA LEU A 24 14.82 5.17 47.91
C LEU A 24 15.72 4.69 46.77
N CYS A 25 17.01 4.99 46.93
CA CYS A 25 18.08 4.28 46.27
C CYS A 25 17.99 2.80 46.63
N SER A 26 17.75 1.94 45.64
CA SER A 26 18.02 0.50 45.76
C SER A 26 18.91 0.07 44.60
N THR A 27 20.21 0.08 44.90
CA THR A 27 21.17 -0.95 44.54
C THR A 27 20.84 -1.81 43.32
N VAL A 28 21.53 -1.48 42.23
CA VAL A 28 21.84 -2.36 41.10
C VAL A 28 22.21 -3.75 41.64
N SER A 29 21.38 -4.74 41.40
CA SER A 29 21.76 -6.14 41.59
C SER A 29 22.63 -6.54 40.41
N PRO A 30 23.91 -6.91 40.59
CA PRO A 30 24.71 -7.45 39.52
C PRO A 30 24.11 -8.80 39.14
N TRP A 31 23.71 -8.94 37.89
CA TRP A 31 23.42 -10.25 37.32
C TRP A 31 24.67 -11.09 37.50
N THR A 32 24.58 -12.08 38.38
CA THR A 32 25.64 -13.05 38.59
C THR A 32 25.77 -13.88 37.32
N TYR A 33 26.82 -13.56 36.57
CA TYR A 33 27.35 -14.36 35.48
C TYR A 33 27.69 -15.75 36.03
N ARG A 34 26.73 -16.66 35.95
CA ARG A 34 26.91 -18.07 36.30
C ARG A 34 27.58 -18.76 35.12
N SER A 35 28.91 -18.72 35.12
CA SER A 35 29.78 -19.54 34.28
C SER A 35 29.42 -21.01 34.46
N ARG A 36 28.62 -21.56 33.55
CA ARG A 36 28.46 -23.01 33.44
C ARG A 36 29.56 -23.48 32.50
N ILE A 37 30.63 -24.02 33.09
CA ILE A 37 31.66 -24.79 32.38
C ILE A 37 30.98 -26.02 31.78
N GLY A 38 30.64 -25.90 30.49
CA GLY A 38 30.22 -27.00 29.65
C GLY A 38 31.45 -27.61 29.01
N ILE A 39 31.77 -28.83 29.43
CA ILE A 39 32.86 -29.66 28.92
C ILE A 39 32.74 -29.80 27.40
N SER A 40 33.80 -29.38 26.72
CA SER A 40 34.02 -29.53 25.29
C SER A 40 34.06 -31.01 24.90
N LYS A 41 33.15 -31.41 24.00
CA LYS A 41 33.32 -32.59 23.16
C LYS A 41 33.30 -32.11 21.72
N SER A 42 34.49 -31.91 21.17
CA SER A 42 34.70 -31.66 19.74
C SER A 42 34.30 -32.92 18.96
N SER A 43 33.10 -32.90 18.38
CA SER A 43 32.74 -33.78 17.27
C SER A 43 32.85 -32.95 16.00
N THR A 44 34.03 -33.01 15.37
CA THR A 44 34.26 -32.47 14.03
C THR A 44 33.68 -33.46 13.02
N SER A 45 32.46 -33.21 12.53
CA SER A 45 32.02 -33.78 11.27
C SER A 45 32.35 -32.79 10.15
N PRO A 46 32.95 -33.23 9.03
CA PRO A 46 33.09 -32.38 7.86
C PRO A 46 31.71 -32.29 7.20
N PHE A 47 31.03 -31.16 7.36
CA PHE A 47 29.85 -30.87 6.56
C PHE A 47 30.33 -30.48 5.15
N SER A 48 30.33 -31.44 4.24
CA SER A 48 30.58 -31.24 2.81
C SER A 48 29.61 -30.19 2.27
N SER A 49 30.11 -28.98 2.09
CA SER A 49 29.38 -27.89 1.45
C SER A 49 29.48 -28.07 -0.06
N SER A 50 28.52 -28.80 -0.63
CA SER A 50 28.21 -28.72 -2.06
C SER A 50 26.81 -28.16 -2.21
N THR A 51 26.72 -26.84 -2.27
CA THR A 51 25.62 -26.17 -2.97
C THR A 51 26.24 -25.16 -3.92
N ALA A 52 26.67 -25.66 -5.09
CA ALA A 52 26.78 -24.80 -6.26
C ALA A 52 25.35 -24.37 -6.60
N SER A 53 24.94 -23.20 -6.09
CA SER A 53 23.73 -22.55 -6.56
C SER A 53 24.03 -22.04 -7.97
N ALA A 54 23.51 -22.77 -8.94
CA ALA A 54 23.49 -22.37 -10.34
C ALA A 54 22.89 -20.95 -10.42
N TYR A 55 23.72 -19.99 -10.84
CA TYR A 55 23.24 -18.72 -11.36
C TYR A 55 22.59 -19.02 -12.70
N SER A 56 21.28 -19.32 -12.67
CA SER A 56 20.50 -19.40 -13.90
C SER A 56 20.22 -17.99 -14.39
N ASP A 57 20.68 -17.76 -15.61
CA ASP A 57 20.42 -16.64 -16.49
C ASP A 57 18.94 -16.21 -16.51
N SER A 58 18.76 -14.88 -16.49
CA SER A 58 17.62 -14.10 -16.98
C SER A 58 16.25 -14.80 -17.03
N VAL A 59 15.79 -15.35 -15.91
CA VAL A 59 14.35 -15.63 -15.75
C VAL A 59 13.66 -14.29 -15.56
N ALA A 60 12.70 -13.99 -16.44
CA ALA A 60 11.87 -12.79 -16.33
C ALA A 60 11.33 -12.71 -14.90
N LYS A 61 11.74 -11.68 -14.16
CA LYS A 61 11.38 -11.52 -12.74
C LYS A 61 9.88 -11.34 -12.63
N GLY A 62 9.21 -12.36 -12.11
CA GLY A 62 7.76 -12.37 -11.93
C GLY A 62 7.31 -11.64 -10.68
N PRO A 63 6.00 -11.55 -10.42
CA PRO A 63 5.45 -10.95 -9.20
C PRO A 63 5.93 -11.62 -7.91
N ASP A 64 6.27 -12.92 -7.97
CA ASP A 64 6.79 -13.69 -6.83
C ASP A 64 8.25 -13.34 -6.51
N ASP A 65 8.99 -12.80 -7.49
CA ASP A 65 10.40 -12.39 -7.33
C ASP A 65 10.56 -11.02 -6.69
N LEU A 66 9.46 -10.30 -6.43
CA LEU A 66 9.48 -8.98 -5.83
C LEU A 66 10.15 -8.99 -4.45
N ILE A 67 9.68 -9.85 -3.54
CA ILE A 67 10.17 -9.93 -2.17
C ILE A 67 11.67 -10.30 -2.11
N PRO A 68 12.16 -11.33 -2.82
CA PRO A 68 13.59 -11.62 -2.84
C PRO A 68 14.40 -10.47 -3.45
N SER A 69 13.89 -9.79 -4.50
CA SER A 69 14.58 -8.62 -5.07
C SER A 69 14.64 -7.46 -4.09
N LEU A 70 13.56 -7.14 -3.37
CA LEU A 70 13.55 -6.11 -2.33
C LEU A 70 14.56 -6.40 -1.22
N ARG A 71 14.68 -7.66 -0.79
CA ARG A 71 15.68 -8.06 0.21
C ARG A 71 17.11 -7.96 -0.32
N ALA A 72 17.34 -8.27 -1.59
CA ALA A 72 18.63 -8.09 -2.24
C ALA A 72 19.00 -6.60 -2.33
N ASP A 73 18.07 -5.76 -2.77
CA ASP A 73 18.27 -4.32 -2.87
C ASP A 73 18.46 -3.66 -1.50
N LEU A 74 17.76 -4.15 -0.47
CA LEU A 74 17.99 -3.72 0.91
C LEU A 74 19.43 -3.99 1.36
N LYS A 75 19.98 -5.17 1.04
CA LYS A 75 21.38 -5.49 1.36
C LYS A 75 22.32 -4.57 0.58
N ASN A 76 22.01 -4.28 -0.68
CA ASN A 76 22.82 -3.39 -1.51
C ASN A 76 22.79 -1.95 -0.98
N SER A 77 21.62 -1.39 -0.68
CA SER A 77 21.48 -0.04 -0.11
C SER A 77 22.21 0.09 1.24
N MET A 78 22.21 -0.96 2.06
CA MET A 78 23.00 -1.02 3.30
C MET A 78 24.52 -0.99 3.04
N LYS A 79 25.01 -1.64 1.98
CA LYS A 79 26.44 -1.64 1.61
C LYS A 79 26.89 -0.28 1.11
N ILE A 80 26.12 0.33 0.21
CA ILE A 80 26.42 1.65 -0.36
C ILE A 80 26.04 2.81 0.57
N LYS A 81 25.41 2.51 1.71
CA LYS A 81 24.92 3.47 2.71
C LYS A 81 23.88 4.47 2.18
N ASP A 82 23.07 4.04 1.21
CA ASP A 82 21.91 4.80 0.75
C ASP A 82 20.78 4.65 1.77
N LEU A 83 20.65 5.67 2.64
CA LEU A 83 19.66 5.68 3.71
C LEU A 83 18.23 5.79 3.16
N THR A 84 18.02 6.62 2.13
CA THR A 84 16.71 6.87 1.52
C THR A 84 16.18 5.58 0.90
N GLN A 85 16.97 4.91 0.06
CA GLN A 85 16.58 3.65 -0.55
C GLN A 85 16.35 2.56 0.50
N ARG A 86 17.21 2.47 1.51
CA ARG A 86 17.06 1.52 2.62
C ARG A 86 15.73 1.68 3.35
N ASP A 87 15.38 2.91 3.70
CA ASP A 87 14.20 3.17 4.54
C ASP A 87 12.90 3.02 3.74
N VAL A 88 12.90 3.39 2.46
CA VAL A 88 11.79 3.10 1.53
C VAL A 88 11.56 1.60 1.38
N ILE A 89 12.62 0.82 1.15
CA ILE A 89 12.50 -0.64 0.99
C ILE A 89 12.00 -1.29 2.28
N LYS A 90 12.49 -0.87 3.45
CA LYS A 90 12.01 -1.37 4.75
C LYS A 90 10.53 -1.05 4.97
N SER A 91 10.12 0.18 4.65
CA SER A 91 8.71 0.60 4.71
C SER A 91 7.84 -0.27 3.80
N LEU A 92 8.26 -0.51 2.56
CA LEU A 92 7.50 -1.33 1.62
C LEU A 92 7.39 -2.79 2.05
N LEU A 93 8.48 -3.38 2.56
CA LEU A 93 8.46 -4.74 3.10
C LEU A 93 7.49 -4.85 4.30
N GLY A 94 7.45 -3.84 5.16
CA GLY A 94 6.48 -3.75 6.25
C GLY A 94 5.05 -3.68 5.75
N ASP A 95 4.77 -2.86 4.74
CA ASP A 95 3.43 -2.76 4.13
C ASP A 95 2.98 -4.08 3.49
N LEU A 96 3.89 -4.79 2.82
CA LEU A 96 3.62 -6.12 2.25
C LEU A 96 3.29 -7.14 3.35
N GLN A 97 4.09 -7.20 4.40
CA GLN A 97 3.85 -8.09 5.55
C GLN A 97 2.53 -7.73 6.28
N ASN A 98 2.21 -6.45 6.40
CA ASN A 98 0.94 -6.01 6.99
C ASN A 98 -0.26 -6.40 6.12
N SER A 99 -0.13 -6.31 4.80
CA SER A 99 -1.16 -6.78 3.86
C SER A 99 -1.43 -8.28 4.00
N GLU A 100 -0.38 -9.10 4.18
CA GLU A 100 -0.50 -10.55 4.37
C GLU A 100 -1.28 -10.92 5.64
N HIS A 101 -1.09 -10.17 6.72
CA HIS A 101 -1.81 -10.39 7.99
C HIS A 101 -3.17 -9.71 8.07
N SER A 102 -3.52 -8.87 7.09
CA SER A 102 -4.81 -8.19 7.07
C SER A 102 -5.95 -9.15 6.69
N LYS A 103 -7.16 -8.92 7.20
CA LYS A 103 -8.35 -9.73 6.89
C LYS A 103 -8.67 -9.76 5.39
N THR A 104 -8.25 -8.73 4.65
CA THR A 104 -8.43 -8.61 3.21
C THR A 104 -7.06 -8.52 2.56
N ARG A 105 -6.47 -9.69 2.26
CA ARG A 105 -5.15 -9.78 1.63
C ARG A 105 -5.14 -8.99 0.33
N GLN A 106 -4.29 -7.96 0.25
CA GLN A 106 -4.10 -7.19 -0.97
C GLN A 106 -3.01 -7.83 -1.83
N THR A 107 -3.16 -7.76 -3.15
CA THR A 107 -2.11 -8.18 -4.08
C THR A 107 -0.87 -7.30 -3.91
N HIS A 108 0.33 -7.86 -4.11
CA HIS A 108 1.58 -7.11 -3.95
C HIS A 108 1.60 -5.84 -4.81
N GLU A 109 1.07 -5.91 -6.03
CA GLU A 109 0.92 -4.76 -6.92
C GLU A 109 0.08 -3.64 -6.30
N LYS A 110 -1.06 -3.96 -5.68
CA LYS A 110 -1.93 -2.98 -5.01
C LYS A 110 -1.21 -2.33 -3.84
N VAL A 111 -0.42 -3.09 -3.09
CA VAL A 111 0.38 -2.55 -1.98
C VAL A 111 1.42 -1.56 -2.48
N VAL A 112 2.18 -1.90 -3.54
CA VAL A 112 3.17 -0.99 -4.15
C VAL A 112 2.49 0.28 -4.69
N LYS A 113 1.39 0.14 -5.44
CA LYS A 113 0.60 1.27 -5.96
C LYS A 113 0.07 2.16 -4.83
N SER A 114 -0.41 1.57 -3.74
CA SER A 114 -0.87 2.29 -2.54
C SER A 114 0.27 3.07 -1.87
N ALA A 115 1.45 2.44 -1.72
CA ALA A 115 2.64 3.08 -1.15
C ALA A 115 3.11 4.28 -1.98
N ILE A 116 2.98 4.23 -3.31
CA ILE A 116 3.25 5.36 -4.21
C ILE A 116 2.22 6.47 -4.01
N LYS A 117 0.93 6.14 -4.00
CA LYS A 117 -0.16 7.13 -3.80
C LYS A 117 0.02 7.91 -2.50
N LYS A 118 0.26 7.21 -1.39
CA LYS A 118 0.50 7.83 -0.07
C LYS A 118 1.64 8.86 -0.08
N ARG A 119 2.73 8.57 -0.81
CA ARG A 119 3.88 9.49 -0.90
C ARG A 119 3.61 10.67 -1.81
N LEU A 120 2.86 10.49 -2.89
CA LEU A 120 2.40 11.59 -3.73
C LEU A 120 1.47 12.54 -2.97
N GLU A 121 0.52 11.99 -2.21
CA GLU A 121 -0.35 12.76 -1.33
C GLU A 121 0.46 13.49 -0.26
N ALA A 122 1.41 12.83 0.40
CA ALA A 122 2.31 13.47 1.36
C ALA A 122 3.16 14.60 0.74
N ALA A 123 3.60 14.43 -0.50
CA ALA A 123 4.32 15.47 -1.23
C ALA A 123 3.44 16.70 -1.48
N GLN A 124 2.18 16.51 -1.88
CA GLN A 124 1.22 17.61 -2.06
C GLN A 124 0.94 18.33 -0.73
N ILE A 125 0.67 17.56 0.33
CA ILE A 125 0.44 18.11 1.68
C ILE A 125 1.65 18.93 2.16
N ALA A 126 2.88 18.52 1.84
CA ALA A 126 4.08 19.27 2.21
C ALA A 126 4.16 20.66 1.54
N LEU A 127 3.68 20.78 0.29
CA LEU A 127 3.59 22.07 -0.41
C LEU A 127 2.44 22.94 0.10
N GLU A 128 1.30 22.32 0.42
CA GLU A 128 0.12 23.00 0.94
C GLU A 128 0.26 23.42 2.41
N SER A 129 1.22 22.85 3.15
CA SER A 129 1.45 23.19 4.55
C SER A 129 1.88 24.65 4.76
N HIS A 130 1.56 25.20 5.93
CA HIS A 130 1.94 26.57 6.30
C HIS A 130 2.84 26.57 7.56
N PRO A 131 4.13 26.92 7.47
CA PRO A 131 4.86 27.33 6.26
C PRO A 131 5.13 26.15 5.30
N PRO A 132 5.23 26.41 3.98
CA PRO A 132 5.45 25.37 2.98
C PRO A 132 6.83 24.72 3.15
N ARG A 133 6.89 23.39 2.97
CA ARG A 133 8.09 22.57 3.20
C ARG A 133 8.55 21.89 1.89
N PRO A 134 9.23 22.61 0.98
CA PRO A 134 9.63 22.07 -0.32
C PRO A 134 10.64 20.91 -0.21
N GLU A 135 11.51 20.92 0.80
CA GLU A 135 12.47 19.83 1.06
C GLU A 135 11.76 18.48 1.28
N LEU A 136 10.66 18.47 2.05
CA LEU A 136 9.87 17.26 2.29
C LEU A 136 9.13 16.82 1.03
N ASN A 137 8.64 17.75 0.22
CA ASN A 137 8.05 17.42 -1.08
C ASN A 137 9.06 16.70 -1.97
N GLN A 138 10.27 17.27 -2.11
CA GLN A 138 11.34 16.69 -2.91
C GLN A 138 11.74 15.30 -2.38
N GLN A 139 11.86 15.13 -1.06
CA GLN A 139 12.14 13.82 -0.47
C GLN A 139 11.05 12.80 -0.83
N ASN A 140 9.78 13.12 -0.66
CA ASN A 140 8.67 12.21 -0.99
C ASN A 140 8.66 11.85 -2.49
N LEU A 141 8.97 12.80 -3.38
CA LEU A 141 9.08 12.55 -4.81
C LEU A 141 10.25 11.60 -5.14
N GLN A 142 11.40 11.77 -4.50
CA GLN A 142 12.53 10.84 -4.64
C GLN A 142 12.16 9.42 -4.18
N GLU A 143 11.44 9.30 -3.07
CA GLU A 143 10.95 7.99 -2.59
C GLU A 143 9.99 7.33 -3.60
N VAL A 144 9.13 8.12 -4.26
CA VAL A 144 8.24 7.65 -5.33
C VAL A 144 9.03 7.10 -6.52
N GLU A 145 10.11 7.77 -6.93
CA GLU A 145 10.98 7.28 -8.01
C GLU A 145 11.61 5.93 -7.69
N ILE A 146 12.03 5.72 -6.44
CA ILE A 146 12.54 4.43 -5.98
C ILE A 146 11.47 3.35 -6.07
N LEU A 147 10.24 3.62 -5.61
CA LEU A 147 9.14 2.67 -5.65
C LEU A 147 8.69 2.32 -7.07
N LYS A 148 8.72 3.28 -8.00
CA LYS A 148 8.36 3.05 -9.41
C LYS A 148 9.22 1.96 -10.06
N LYS A 149 10.48 1.81 -9.65
CA LYS A 149 11.37 0.73 -10.14
C LYS A 149 10.80 -0.66 -9.89
N TYR A 150 10.02 -0.83 -8.83
CA TYR A 150 9.42 -2.13 -8.48
C TYR A 150 8.11 -2.41 -9.22
N LEU A 151 7.56 -1.43 -9.96
CA LEU A 151 6.38 -1.67 -10.80
C LEU A 151 6.70 -2.54 -12.02
N THR A 152 7.96 -2.58 -12.45
CA THR A 152 8.38 -3.38 -13.61
C THR A 152 8.13 -4.87 -13.43
N PHE A 153 8.14 -5.36 -12.19
CA PHE A 153 7.82 -6.76 -11.83
C PHE A 153 6.38 -7.17 -12.17
N PHE A 154 5.48 -6.19 -12.32
CA PHE A 154 4.07 -6.42 -12.67
C PHE A 154 3.75 -6.05 -14.12
N SER A 155 4.64 -5.27 -14.74
CA SER A 155 4.45 -4.71 -16.09
C SER A 155 4.60 -5.74 -17.20
N SER A 156 5.14 -6.95 -16.95
CA SER A 156 5.13 -8.04 -17.93
C SER A 156 3.72 -8.57 -18.23
N THR A 157 2.72 -8.11 -17.48
CA THR A 157 1.28 -8.40 -17.66
C THR A 157 0.44 -7.14 -17.88
N SER A 158 1.03 -5.99 -18.24
CA SER A 158 0.22 -4.86 -18.73
C SER A 158 1.00 -3.85 -19.60
N PRO A 159 0.85 -3.92 -20.93
CA PRO A 159 0.39 -2.77 -21.69
C PRO A 159 -1.14 -2.76 -21.67
N SER A 160 -1.72 -1.56 -21.70
CA SER A 160 -3.17 -1.30 -21.72
C SER A 160 -3.83 -1.40 -20.34
N SER A 161 -3.89 -0.29 -19.61
CA SER A 161 -5.22 0.13 -19.16
C SER A 161 -6.13 -0.01 -20.37
N MET A 162 -7.12 -0.91 -20.32
CA MET A 162 -7.96 -1.21 -21.49
C MET A 162 -8.33 0.12 -22.16
N ASP A 163 -7.92 0.32 -23.42
CA ASP A 163 -8.14 1.60 -24.08
C ASP A 163 -9.63 1.92 -23.99
N GLU A 164 -9.98 3.19 -23.74
CA GLU A 164 -11.37 3.59 -23.52
C GLU A 164 -12.28 3.09 -24.65
N GLU A 165 -11.74 3.00 -25.87
CA GLU A 165 -12.40 2.44 -27.04
C GLU A 165 -12.74 0.95 -26.89
N SER A 166 -11.80 0.11 -26.47
CA SER A 166 -12.05 -1.32 -26.26
C SER A 166 -13.03 -1.57 -25.12
N LEU A 167 -12.99 -0.74 -24.07
CA LEU A 167 -13.97 -0.77 -22.99
C LEU A 167 -15.38 -0.44 -23.52
N LEU A 168 -15.49 0.59 -24.35
CA LEU A 168 -16.76 0.98 -24.98
C LEU A 168 -17.30 -0.11 -25.92
N GLU A 169 -16.44 -0.80 -26.68
CA GLU A 169 -16.84 -1.95 -27.49
C GLU A 169 -17.40 -3.08 -26.64
N THR A 170 -16.73 -3.40 -25.52
CA THR A 170 -17.18 -4.44 -24.59
C THR A 170 -18.53 -4.09 -23.97
N VAL A 171 -18.75 -2.82 -23.65
CA VAL A 171 -20.04 -2.30 -23.17
C VAL A 171 -21.11 -2.44 -24.25
N LYS A 172 -20.85 -2.05 -25.50
CA LYS A 172 -21.77 -2.20 -26.64
C LYS A 172 -22.17 -3.66 -26.86
N LEU A 173 -21.20 -4.58 -26.86
CA LEU A 173 -21.46 -6.02 -26.97
C LEU A 173 -22.34 -6.53 -25.82
N SER A 174 -22.13 -6.02 -24.61
CA SER A 174 -22.92 -6.41 -23.43
C SER A 174 -24.34 -5.84 -23.46
N ILE A 175 -24.53 -4.65 -24.03
CA ILE A 175 -25.85 -4.05 -24.31
C ILE A 175 -26.61 -4.89 -25.35
N GLN A 176 -25.93 -5.28 -26.43
CA GLN A 176 -26.51 -6.13 -27.48
C GLN A 176 -26.92 -7.50 -26.94
N GLN A 177 -26.06 -8.11 -26.11
CA GLN A 177 -26.31 -9.43 -25.51
C GLN A 177 -27.48 -9.42 -24.52
N LEU A 178 -27.77 -8.27 -23.88
CA LEU A 178 -28.93 -8.09 -23.01
C LEU A 178 -30.18 -7.62 -23.76
N GLY A 179 -30.11 -7.44 -25.08
CA GLY A 179 -31.26 -7.07 -25.92
C GLY A 179 -31.81 -5.67 -25.64
N LEU A 180 -30.98 -4.76 -25.09
CA LEU A 180 -31.39 -3.39 -24.82
C LEU A 180 -31.40 -2.61 -26.13
N SER A 181 -32.60 -2.37 -26.66
CA SER A 181 -32.82 -1.49 -27.81
C SER A 181 -32.45 -0.04 -27.45
N PRO A 182 -31.93 0.77 -28.40
CA PRO A 182 -31.70 2.21 -28.18
C PRO A 182 -32.96 2.99 -27.77
N ASP A 183 -34.15 2.45 -28.05
CA ASP A 183 -35.45 3.06 -27.72
C ASP A 183 -35.95 2.71 -26.30
N ALA A 184 -35.16 2.01 -25.49
CA ALA A 184 -35.56 1.61 -24.15
C ALA A 184 -35.88 2.82 -23.24
N THR A 185 -36.91 2.67 -22.41
CA THR A 185 -37.31 3.71 -21.46
C THR A 185 -36.23 3.92 -20.40
N THR A 186 -36.18 5.13 -19.82
CA THR A 186 -35.16 5.51 -18.82
C THR A 186 -35.15 4.57 -17.61
N GLU A 187 -36.31 4.03 -17.23
CA GLU A 187 -36.44 3.06 -16.14
C GLU A 187 -35.85 1.68 -16.48
N GLU A 188 -36.07 1.18 -17.71
CA GLU A 188 -35.46 -0.07 -18.19
C GLU A 188 -33.92 0.03 -18.26
N ARG A 189 -33.41 1.20 -18.65
CA ARG A 189 -31.97 1.49 -18.64
C ARG A 189 -31.38 1.51 -17.23
N ARG A 190 -32.10 2.08 -16.25
CA ARG A 190 -31.68 2.05 -14.83
C ARG A 190 -31.71 0.65 -14.24
N ASN A 191 -32.75 -0.13 -14.54
CA ASN A 191 -32.91 -1.50 -14.06
C ASN A 191 -31.87 -2.47 -14.63
N SER A 192 -31.38 -2.22 -15.85
CA SER A 192 -30.36 -3.04 -16.50
C SER A 192 -28.92 -2.61 -16.18
N LEU A 193 -28.69 -1.40 -15.65
CA LEU A 193 -27.38 -0.86 -15.32
C LEU A 193 -26.55 -1.79 -14.43
N GLY A 194 -27.13 -2.29 -13.34
CA GLY A 194 -26.43 -3.17 -12.40
C GLY A 194 -25.99 -4.50 -13.05
N LYS A 195 -26.84 -5.05 -13.93
CA LYS A 195 -26.54 -6.28 -14.69
C LYS A 195 -25.45 -6.04 -15.73
N LEU A 196 -25.50 -4.91 -16.43
CA LEU A 196 -24.47 -4.49 -17.39
C LEU A 196 -23.12 -4.32 -16.74
N ILE A 197 -23.04 -3.57 -15.63
CA ILE A 197 -21.77 -3.37 -14.90
C ILE A 197 -21.19 -4.72 -14.48
N LYS A 198 -22.03 -5.63 -13.97
CA LYS A 198 -21.58 -6.97 -13.58
C LYS A 198 -21.04 -7.77 -14.77
N SER A 199 -21.75 -7.77 -15.90
CA SER A 199 -21.33 -8.51 -17.10
C SER A 199 -20.04 -7.95 -17.74
N VAL A 200 -19.92 -6.62 -17.82
CA VAL A 200 -18.71 -5.97 -18.34
C VAL A 200 -17.53 -6.25 -17.43
N LYS A 201 -17.73 -6.16 -16.11
CA LYS A 201 -16.68 -6.43 -15.12
C LYS A 201 -16.21 -7.90 -15.16
N GLU A 202 -17.11 -8.84 -15.39
CA GLU A 202 -16.78 -10.26 -15.59
C GLU A 202 -15.95 -10.47 -16.87
N LYS A 203 -16.28 -9.79 -17.97
CA LYS A 203 -15.52 -9.87 -19.24
C LYS A 203 -14.15 -9.20 -19.18
N VAL A 204 -14.03 -8.12 -18.41
CA VAL A 204 -12.81 -7.30 -18.32
C VAL A 204 -11.82 -7.82 -17.26
N ASN A 205 -12.22 -8.81 -16.46
CA ASN A 205 -11.53 -9.29 -15.26
C ASN A 205 -11.36 -8.17 -14.21
N ASP A 206 -11.72 -8.45 -12.95
CA ASP A 206 -11.74 -7.50 -11.82
C ASP A 206 -10.44 -6.73 -11.55
N SER A 207 -9.33 -7.16 -12.13
CA SER A 207 -8.00 -6.61 -11.87
C SER A 207 -7.54 -5.58 -12.90
N HIS A 208 -8.23 -5.47 -14.05
CA HIS A 208 -7.72 -4.72 -15.20
C HIS A 208 -8.24 -3.28 -15.29
N VAL A 209 -9.48 -3.03 -14.84
CA VAL A 209 -10.13 -1.72 -14.96
C VAL A 209 -10.80 -1.35 -13.64
N ASP A 210 -10.63 -0.11 -13.20
CA ASP A 210 -11.28 0.39 -11.99
C ASP A 210 -12.81 0.37 -12.16
N GLY A 211 -13.51 -0.19 -11.17
CA GLY A 211 -14.97 -0.34 -11.24
C GLY A 211 -15.73 0.99 -11.38
N LYS A 212 -15.10 2.10 -10.94
CA LYS A 212 -15.63 3.45 -11.13
C LYS A 212 -15.65 3.85 -12.61
N ASP A 213 -14.61 3.48 -13.35
CA ASP A 213 -14.46 3.83 -14.76
C ASP A 213 -15.43 3.00 -15.61
N VAL A 214 -15.55 1.70 -15.32
CA VAL A 214 -16.57 0.83 -15.92
C VAL A 214 -17.98 1.39 -15.71
N ALA A 215 -18.32 1.76 -14.47
CA ALA A 215 -19.63 2.32 -14.16
C ALA A 215 -19.87 3.65 -14.89
N SER A 216 -18.84 4.50 -15.01
CA SER A 216 -18.94 5.76 -15.74
C SER A 216 -19.14 5.55 -17.24
N ALA A 217 -18.44 4.58 -17.85
CA ALA A 217 -18.54 4.25 -19.26
C ALA A 217 -19.92 3.67 -19.62
N VAL A 218 -20.46 2.76 -18.80
CA VAL A 218 -21.81 2.21 -19.00
C VAL A 218 -22.88 3.30 -18.89
N ARG A 219 -22.75 4.23 -17.93
CA ARG A 219 -23.71 5.36 -17.80
C ARG A 219 -23.67 6.28 -19.01
N LYS A 220 -22.48 6.60 -19.53
CA LYS A 220 -22.30 7.37 -20.77
C LYS A 220 -22.97 6.65 -21.95
N ALA A 221 -22.75 5.33 -22.09
CA ALA A 221 -23.33 4.53 -23.18
C ALA A 221 -24.86 4.46 -23.14
N LEU A 222 -25.48 4.55 -21.95
CA LEU A 222 -26.94 4.54 -21.76
C LEU A 222 -27.58 5.94 -21.78
N GLY A 223 -26.78 7.01 -21.95
CA GLY A 223 -27.25 8.40 -21.90
C GLY A 223 -27.78 8.82 -20.52
N LEU A 224 -27.23 8.24 -19.44
CA LEU A 224 -27.62 8.51 -18.05
C LEU A 224 -26.62 9.45 -17.34
N SER A 225 -25.77 10.16 -18.09
CA SER A 225 -24.73 11.06 -17.56
C SER A 225 -25.29 12.37 -17.04
#